data_AF-A0A358WAC1-F1
#
_entry.id   AF-A0A358WAC1-F1
#
_cell.length_a   1.000
_cell.length_b   1.000
_cell.length_c   1.000
_cell.angle_alpha   90.00
_cell.angle_beta   90.00
_cell.angle_gamma   90.00
#
_symmetry.space_group_name_H-M   'P 1'
#
loop_
_entity.id
_entity.type
_entity.pdbx_description
1 polymer ?
#
loop_
_entity_poly.entity_id
_entity_poly.type
_entity_poly.pdbx_seq_one_letter_code
_entity_poly.pdbx_strand_id
1 'polypeptide(L)'
;MITILRNKDINDKLVFEAKDDDTPIGSVTCSTDGETLFVEKLDTSYIMLVDGLMRTAMNYALNHYINKCTVNMQSETVWNELQKRGFVQNNDNHISDIDNFFTSHKSCKK
;
A
#
# COMPACT_ATOMS: atom_id res chain seq x y z
N MET A 1 10.64 -26.56 -26.39
CA MET A 1 10.92 -25.24 -25.79
C MET A 1 9.62 -24.72 -25.23
N ILE A 2 9.53 -24.56 -23.91
CA ILE A 2 8.34 -23.98 -23.27
C ILE A 2 8.60 -22.49 -23.13
N THR A 3 7.74 -21.67 -23.72
CA THR A 3 7.78 -20.22 -23.61
C THR A 3 6.64 -19.78 -22.70
N ILE A 4 6.96 -19.23 -21.54
CA ILE A 4 5.97 -18.66 -20.63
C ILE A 4 5.73 -17.21 -21.07
N LEU A 5 4.50 -16.91 -21.47
CA LEU A 5 4.07 -15.55 -21.79
C LEU A 5 3.65 -14.87 -20.48
N ARG A 6 4.33 -13.77 -20.12
CA ARG A 6 3.88 -12.87 -19.04
C ARG A 6 3.09 -11.73 -19.69
N ASN A 7 1.90 -11.43 -19.16
CA ASN A 7 1.21 -10.19 -19.51
C ASN A 7 2.12 -9.03 -19.08
N LYS A 8 2.57 -8.25 -20.05
CA LYS A 8 3.54 -7.18 -19.85
C LYS A 8 2.93 -5.95 -19.19
N ASP A 9 1.61 -5.78 -19.36
CA ASP A 9 0.83 -4.66 -18.83
C ASP A 9 -0.26 -5.19 -17.89
N ILE A 10 0.03 -5.22 -16.59
CA ILE A 10 -0.98 -5.44 -15.56
C ILE A 10 -1.60 -4.08 -15.26
N ASN A 11 -2.68 -3.75 -15.98
CA ASN A 11 -3.43 -2.50 -15.77
C ASN A 11 -4.56 -2.64 -14.72
N ASP A 12 -4.64 -3.79 -14.05
CA ASP A 12 -5.68 -4.05 -13.06
C ASP A 12 -5.46 -3.17 -11.83
N LYS A 13 -6.53 -2.47 -11.44
CA LYS A 13 -6.55 -1.72 -10.19
C LYS A 13 -7.01 -2.62 -9.07
N LEU A 14 -6.25 -2.61 -7.98
CA LEU A 14 -6.58 -3.25 -6.72
C LEU A 14 -7.31 -2.21 -5.85
N VAL A 15 -8.46 -2.57 -5.32
CA VAL A 15 -9.21 -1.71 -4.39
C VAL A 15 -9.47 -2.50 -3.12
N PHE A 16 -8.97 -1.99 -2.00
CA PHE A 16 -9.24 -2.53 -0.68
C PHE A 16 -10.15 -1.54 0.06
N GLU A 17 -11.27 -2.03 0.58
CA GLU A 17 -12.27 -1.22 1.26
C GLU A 17 -12.36 -1.59 2.74
N ALA A 18 -12.37 -0.58 3.61
CA ALA A 18 -12.84 -0.70 4.98
C ALA A 18 -14.34 -0.44 5.00
N LYS A 19 -15.10 -1.33 5.63
CA LYS A 19 -16.55 -1.22 5.74
C LYS A 19 -17.00 -1.23 7.19
N ASP A 20 -18.01 -0.43 7.47
CA ASP A 20 -18.85 -0.55 8.66
C ASP A 20 -20.15 -1.21 8.20
N ASP A 21 -20.36 -2.46 8.60
CA ASP A 21 -21.29 -3.40 7.94
C ASP A 21 -21.07 -3.44 6.42
N ASP A 22 -22.07 -3.06 5.62
CA ASP A 22 -21.99 -3.01 4.15
C ASP A 22 -21.59 -1.61 3.62
N THR A 23 -21.40 -0.62 4.50
CA THR A 23 -21.12 0.75 4.11
C THR A 23 -19.61 0.99 4.00
N PRO A 24 -19.07 1.37 2.82
CA PRO A 24 -17.66 1.70 2.69
C PRO A 24 -17.34 3.02 3.43
N ILE A 25 -16.41 2.94 4.38
CA ILE A 25 -15.95 4.06 5.23
C ILE A 25 -14.50 4.48 4.91
N GLY A 26 -13.82 3.71 4.07
CA GLY A 26 -12.54 4.09 3.51
C GLY A 26 -12.06 3.10 2.46
N SER A 27 -11.14 3.52 1.61
CA SER A 27 -10.54 2.65 0.61
C SER A 27 -9.11 3.07 0.29
N VAL A 28 -8.36 2.11 -0.23
CA VAL A 28 -7.08 2.34 -0.89
C VAL A 28 -7.11 1.70 -2.26
N THR A 29 -6.72 2.48 -3.28
CA THR A 29 -6.60 2.04 -4.66
C THR A 29 -5.12 1.94 -5.03
N CYS A 30 -4.75 0.81 -5.60
CA CYS A 30 -3.38 0.52 -5.99
C CYS A 30 -3.30 -0.08 -7.40
N SER A 31 -2.13 0.00 -8.01
CA SER A 31 -1.74 -0.76 -9.19
C SER A 31 -0.37 -1.41 -8.96
N THR A 32 0.03 -2.34 -9.83
CA THR A 32 1.36 -2.95 -9.75
C THR A 32 1.88 -3.34 -11.13
N ASP A 33 3.18 -3.14 -11.35
CA ASP A 33 3.92 -3.67 -12.50
C ASP A 33 4.49 -5.09 -12.23
N GLY A 34 4.23 -5.64 -11.05
CA GLY A 34 4.77 -6.90 -10.56
C GLY A 34 6.16 -6.80 -9.91
N GLU A 35 6.72 -5.60 -9.77
CA GLU A 35 7.94 -5.32 -9.00
C GLU A 35 7.69 -4.28 -7.89
N THR A 36 6.77 -3.34 -8.14
CA THR A 36 6.40 -2.25 -7.24
C THR A 36 4.88 -2.17 -7.12
N LEU A 37 4.40 -1.92 -5.91
CA LEU A 37 3.02 -1.51 -5.64
C LEU A 37 2.93 0.01 -5.72
N PHE A 38 2.02 0.54 -6.50
CA PHE A 38 1.75 1.98 -6.59
C PHE A 38 0.43 2.27 -5.88
N VAL A 39 0.49 2.99 -4.76
CA VAL A 39 -0.71 3.49 -4.07
C VAL A 39 -1.11 4.80 -4.74
N GLU A 40 -2.26 4.78 -5.42
CA GLU A 40 -2.74 5.90 -6.24
C GLU A 40 -3.69 6.81 -5.47
N LYS A 41 -4.53 6.23 -4.61
CA LYS A 41 -5.54 6.97 -3.84
C LYS A 41 -5.76 6.29 -2.51
N LEU A 42 -5.82 7.09 -1.45
CA LEU A 42 -6.30 6.67 -0.13
C LEU A 42 -7.43 7.62 0.26
N ASP A 43 -8.63 7.08 0.40
CA ASP A 43 -9.84 7.86 0.65
C ASP A 43 -10.48 7.39 1.95
N THR A 44 -10.51 8.23 2.97
CA THR A 44 -11.26 7.95 4.20
C THR A 44 -11.46 9.23 4.98
N SER A 45 -12.61 9.36 5.63
CA SER A 45 -12.85 10.41 6.63
C SER A 45 -12.29 10.04 8.00
N TYR A 46 -11.83 8.80 8.21
CA TYR A 46 -11.37 8.28 9.49
C TYR A 46 -9.86 8.10 9.50
N ILE A 47 -9.15 9.02 10.15
CA ILE A 47 -7.67 9.03 10.23
C ILE A 47 -7.06 7.76 10.85
N MET A 48 -7.85 7.05 11.67
CA MET A 48 -7.49 5.75 12.25
C MET A 48 -7.39 4.62 11.21
N LEU A 49 -8.10 4.71 10.09
CA LEU A 49 -8.12 3.66 9.06
C LEU A 49 -6.94 3.74 8.10
N VAL A 50 -6.27 4.90 8.03
CA VAL A 50 -5.15 5.16 7.12
C VAL A 50 -4.05 4.10 7.25
N ASP A 51 -3.67 3.73 8.47
CA ASP A 51 -2.63 2.71 8.71
C ASP A 51 -3.08 1.31 8.25
N GLY A 52 -4.29 0.91 8.65
CA GLY A 52 -4.85 -0.40 8.30
C GLY A 52 -5.01 -0.60 6.80
N LEU A 53 -5.50 0.43 6.08
CA LEU A 53 -5.63 0.41 4.62
C LEU A 53 -4.26 0.26 3.95
N MET A 54 -3.27 1.07 4.34
CA MET A 54 -1.92 0.98 3.77
C MET A 54 -1.26 -0.37 4.04
N ARG A 55 -1.37 -0.89 5.27
CA ARG A 55 -0.83 -2.21 5.63
C ARG A 55 -1.52 -3.34 4.86
N THR A 56 -2.81 -3.22 4.60
CA THR A 56 -3.55 -4.21 3.79
C THR A 56 -2.98 -4.27 2.38
N ALA A 57 -2.79 -3.12 1.74
CA ALA A 57 -2.22 -3.04 0.40
C ALA A 57 -0.77 -3.57 0.36
N MET A 58 0.07 -3.21 1.34
CA MET A 58 1.44 -3.70 1.42
C MET A 58 1.54 -5.19 1.76
N ASN A 59 0.63 -5.72 2.57
CA ASN A 59 0.56 -7.15 2.86
C ASN A 59 0.15 -7.96 1.62
N TYR A 60 -0.77 -7.43 0.79
CA TYR A 60 -1.04 -7.98 -0.53
C TYR A 60 0.24 -8.01 -1.37
N ALA A 61 0.97 -6.90 -1.46
CA ALA A 61 2.23 -6.85 -2.23
C ALA A 61 3.22 -7.93 -1.78
N LEU A 62 3.46 -8.09 -0.47
CA LEU A 62 4.35 -9.14 0.04
C LEU A 62 3.89 -10.55 -0.31
N ASN A 63 2.60 -10.85 -0.20
CA ASN A 63 2.04 -12.14 -0.60
C ASN A 63 2.21 -12.43 -2.10
N HIS A 64 2.46 -11.39 -2.90
CA HIS A 64 2.73 -11.47 -4.33
C HIS A 64 4.21 -11.21 -4.66
N TYR A 65 5.11 -11.35 -3.68
CA TYR A 65 6.57 -11.18 -3.83
C TYR A 65 7.01 -9.79 -4.30
N ILE A 66 6.18 -8.77 -4.08
CA ILE A 66 6.48 -7.37 -4.34
C ILE A 66 6.96 -6.74 -3.02
N ASN A 67 8.22 -6.29 -2.98
CA ASN A 67 8.82 -5.71 -1.76
C ASN A 67 8.99 -4.18 -1.82
N LYS A 68 8.47 -3.54 -2.87
CA LYS A 68 8.54 -2.09 -3.07
C LYS A 68 7.15 -1.48 -3.12
N CYS A 69 6.98 -0.32 -2.51
CA CYS A 69 5.75 0.45 -2.53
C CYS A 69 6.05 1.92 -2.79
N THR A 70 5.29 2.57 -3.67
CA THR A 70 5.35 4.01 -3.90
C THR A 70 4.00 4.61 -3.60
N VAL A 71 3.97 5.70 -2.83
CA VAL A 71 2.73 6.34 -2.38
C VAL A 71 2.56 7.69 -3.07
N ASN A 72 1.66 7.74 -4.04
CA ASN A 72 1.31 8.98 -4.74
C ASN A 72 0.20 9.70 -3.97
N MET A 73 0.53 10.27 -2.81
CA MET A 73 -0.44 10.92 -1.93
C MET A 73 -0.73 12.36 -2.36
N GLN A 74 -2.01 12.71 -2.50
CA GLN A 74 -2.45 14.10 -2.75
C GLN A 74 -2.83 14.87 -1.48
N SER A 75 -3.10 14.17 -0.37
CA SER A 75 -3.56 14.76 0.90
C SER A 75 -2.43 14.86 1.91
N GLU A 76 -2.06 16.09 2.28
CA GLU A 76 -1.03 16.38 3.29
C GLU A 76 -1.38 15.83 4.68
N THR A 77 -2.66 15.89 5.06
CA THR A 77 -3.12 15.35 6.36
C THR A 77 -2.92 13.84 6.47
N VAL A 78 -3.28 13.10 5.41
CA VAL A 78 -3.09 11.64 5.36
C VAL A 78 -1.59 11.32 5.39
N TRP A 79 -0.79 12.09 4.67
CA TRP A 79 0.65 11.93 4.64
C TRP A 79 1.30 12.14 6.00
N ASN A 80 0.97 13.24 6.68
CA ASN A 80 1.48 13.53 8.02
C ASN A 80 1.17 12.41 9.01
N GLU A 81 0.01 11.77 8.88
CA GLU A 81 -0.33 10.64 9.73
C GLU A 81 0.47 9.38 9.38
N LEU A 82 0.71 9.11 8.10
CA LEU A 82 1.58 8.02 7.68
C LEU A 82 3.02 8.24 8.18
N GLN A 83 3.54 9.46 8.11
CA GLN A 83 4.88 9.78 8.63
C GLN A 83 5.01 9.48 10.13
N LYS A 84 4.01 9.83 10.95
CA LYS A 84 3.99 9.47 12.38
C LYS A 84 4.04 7.96 12.62
N ARG A 85 3.56 7.18 11.65
CA ARG A 85 3.50 5.70 11.71
C ARG A 85 4.69 5.03 11.03
N GLY A 86 5.72 5.81 10.68
CA GLY A 86 6.98 5.31 10.17
C GLY A 86 7.06 5.17 8.66
N PHE A 87 6.06 5.67 7.92
CA PHE A 87 6.17 5.79 6.47
C PHE A 87 7.15 6.92 6.14
N VAL A 88 8.38 6.57 5.76
CA VAL A 88 9.45 7.54 5.53
C VAL A 88 9.33 8.13 4.13
N GLN A 89 9.36 9.45 4.05
CA GLN A 89 9.61 10.15 2.79
C GLN A 89 11.12 10.11 2.52
N ASN A 90 11.61 9.05 1.87
CA ASN A 90 12.73 9.30 0.96
C ASN A 90 12.15 10.09 -0.21
N ASN A 91 12.96 10.94 -0.85
CA ASN A 91 12.55 12.00 -1.79
C ASN A 91 11.53 11.62 -2.89
N ASP A 92 11.21 10.33 -3.07
CA ASP A 92 10.31 9.76 -4.07
C ASP A 92 9.03 9.08 -3.49
N ASN A 93 8.65 9.34 -2.23
CA ASN A 93 7.52 8.68 -1.54
C ASN A 93 7.56 7.14 -1.62
N HIS A 94 8.76 6.59 -1.42
CA HIS A 94 9.08 5.21 -1.75
C HIS A 94 9.48 4.39 -0.52
N ILE A 95 8.84 3.23 -0.33
CA ILE A 95 9.22 2.16 0.58
C ILE A 95 9.91 1.09 -0.25
N SER A 96 11.23 0.99 -0.14
CA SER A 96 12.04 0.04 -0.91
C SER A 96 12.12 -1.37 -0.29
N ASP A 97 11.67 -1.52 0.97
CA ASP A 97 11.73 -2.77 1.72
C ASP A 97 10.52 -2.89 2.65
N ILE A 98 9.41 -3.41 2.10
CA ILE A 98 8.16 -3.61 2.83
C ILE A 98 8.33 -4.66 3.95
N ASP A 99 9.10 -5.73 3.72
CA ASP A 99 9.34 -6.77 4.72
C ASP A 99 10.06 -6.21 5.95
N ASN A 100 11.10 -5.40 5.73
CA ASN A 100 11.77 -4.69 6.81
C ASN A 100 10.84 -3.67 7.49
N PHE A 101 9.97 -2.98 6.74
CA PHE A 101 8.96 -2.09 7.34
C PHE A 101 8.05 -2.84 8.34
N PHE A 102 7.61 -4.05 8.01
CA PHE A 102 6.79 -4.86 8.94
C PHE A 102 7.58 -5.42 10.13
N THR A 103 8.85 -5.76 9.95
CA THR A 103 9.66 -6.43 11.00
C THR A 103 10.39 -5.48 11.94
N SER A 104 10.76 -4.29 11.47
CA SER A 104 11.49 -3.27 12.25
C SER A 104 10.59 -2.44 13.16
N HIS A 105 9.31 -2.28 12.82
CA HIS A 105 8.37 -1.55 13.66
C HIS A 105 8.00 -2.38 14.90
N LYS A 106 8.42 -1.90 16.08
CA LYS A 106 8.16 -2.52 17.40
C LYS A 106 6.68 -2.83 17.68
N SER A 107 5.73 -2.22 16.97
CA SER A 107 4.28 -2.45 17.07
C SER A 107 3.77 -3.63 16.23
N CYS A 108 4.61 -4.20 15.35
CA CYS A 108 4.24 -5.27 14.42
C CYS A 108 4.88 -6.62 14.78
N LYS A 109 5.25 -6.80 16.06
CA LYS A 109 5.51 -8.16 16.55
C LYS A 109 4.18 -8.90 16.62
N LYS A 110 4.10 -10.03 15.91
CA LYS A 110 3.01 -11.01 16.01
C LYS A 110 2.72 -11.38 17.46
#